data_AF-A0A5P9J0I6-F1
#
_entry.id   AF-A0A5P9J0I6-F1
#
_cell.length_a   1.000
_cell.length_b   1.000
_cell.length_c   1.000
_cell.angle_alpha   90.00
_cell.angle_beta   90.00
_cell.angle_gamma   90.00
#
_symmetry.space_group_name_H-M   'P 1'
#
loop_
_entity.id
_entity.type
_entity.pdbx_description
1 polymer ?
#
loop_
_entity_poly.entity_id
_entity_poly.type
_entity_poly.pdbx_seq_one_letter_code
_entity_poly.pdbx_strand_id
1 'polypeptide(L)'
;MSIEGFVHLMFIVFMPLFLLMTALFHRVSAAHISKGMESEGVPPPSWDKGLGASAPCYAMAIFFKRWRGPTFMFDGRLVPKYARTVDKVLACIYLFSTLGLGIALILAAYFDPH
;
A
#
# COMPACT_ATOMS: atom_id res chain seq x y z
N MET A 1 -23.58 20.57 0.38
CA MET A 1 -22.28 20.32 -0.29
C MET A 1 -22.60 19.66 -1.63
N SER A 2 -22.15 20.22 -2.75
CA SER A 2 -22.30 19.58 -4.07
C SER A 2 -21.42 18.33 -4.15
N ILE A 3 -21.77 17.38 -5.02
CA ILE A 3 -20.99 16.16 -5.25
C ILE A 3 -19.57 16.51 -5.70
N GLU A 4 -19.43 17.48 -6.60
CA GLU A 4 -18.14 18.01 -7.04
C GLU A 4 -17.31 18.54 -5.87
N GLY A 5 -17.92 19.35 -4.99
CA GLY A 5 -17.23 19.88 -3.80
C GLY A 5 -16.78 18.78 -2.84
N PHE A 6 -17.57 17.71 -2.71
CA PHE A 6 -17.19 16.54 -1.91
C PHE A 6 -16.00 15.80 -2.53
N VAL A 7 -16.03 15.54 -3.84
CA VAL A 7 -14.94 14.88 -4.57
C VAL A 7 -13.65 15.68 -4.47
N HIS A 8 -13.71 17.01 -4.68
CA HIS A 8 -12.53 17.88 -4.53
C HIS A 8 -11.95 17.85 -3.12
N LEU A 9 -12.80 17.88 -2.08
CA LEU A 9 -12.35 17.75 -0.69
C LEU A 9 -11.64 16.40 -0.46
N MET A 10 -12.19 15.31 -0.99
CA MET A 10 -11.55 14.00 -0.91
C MET A 10 -10.18 14.00 -1.59
N PHE A 11 -10.03 14.60 -2.78
CA PHE A 11 -8.73 14.71 -3.43
C PHE A 11 -7.73 15.52 -2.60
N ILE A 12 -8.14 16.68 -2.07
CA ILE A 12 -7.29 17.54 -1.23
C ILE A 12 -6.75 16.78 -0.01
N VAL A 13 -7.56 15.90 0.59
CA VAL A 13 -7.17 15.13 1.78
C VAL A 13 -6.37 13.88 1.41
N PHE A 14 -6.90 13.05 0.50
CA PHE A 14 -6.38 11.71 0.26
C PHE A 14 -5.19 11.67 -0.70
N MET A 15 -5.09 12.61 -1.65
CA MET A 15 -3.96 12.65 -2.60
C MET A 15 -2.62 12.89 -1.90
N PRO A 16 -2.42 13.94 -1.08
CA PRO A 16 -1.15 14.13 -0.37
C PRO A 16 -0.89 13.02 0.66
N LEU A 17 -1.93 12.54 1.34
CA LEU A 17 -1.81 11.44 2.29
C LEU A 17 -1.34 10.16 1.59
N PHE A 18 -1.92 9.82 0.44
CA PHE A 18 -1.53 8.66 -0.35
C PHE A 18 -0.09 8.75 -0.83
N LEU A 19 0.33 9.89 -1.38
CA LEU A 19 1.72 10.07 -1.84
C LEU A 19 2.71 9.95 -0.69
N LEU A 20 2.42 10.61 0.44
CA LEU A 20 3.26 10.55 1.63
C LEU A 20 3.36 9.13 2.17
N MET A 21 2.22 8.44 2.31
CA MET A 21 2.19 7.08 2.86
C MET A 21 2.80 6.05 1.91
N THR A 22 2.66 6.22 0.60
CA THR A 22 3.34 5.38 -0.39
C THR A 22 4.86 5.46 -0.20
N ALA A 23 5.39 6.69 -0.10
CA ALA A 23 6.82 6.89 0.11
C ALA A 23 7.30 6.37 1.47
N LEU A 24 6.60 6.70 2.56
CA LEU A 24 6.97 6.28 3.91
C LEU A 24 6.85 4.77 4.10
N PHE A 25 5.74 4.17 3.68
CA PHE A 25 5.52 2.73 3.84
C PHE A 25 6.54 1.93 3.03
N HIS A 26 6.84 2.36 1.80
CA HIS A 26 7.88 1.72 1.01
C HIS A 26 9.26 1.80 1.68
N ARG A 27 9.70 3.01 2.07
CA ARG A 27 11.04 3.25 2.61
C ARG A 27 11.26 2.68 4.01
N VAL A 28 10.23 2.71 4.87
CA VAL A 28 10.36 2.34 6.28
C VAL A 28 9.93 0.90 6.53
N SER A 29 8.78 0.49 5.98
CA SER A 29 8.17 -0.80 6.27
C SER A 29 8.54 -1.87 5.25
N ALA A 30 8.29 -1.63 3.96
CA ALA A 30 8.59 -2.62 2.92
C ALA A 30 10.10 -2.91 2.85
N ALA A 31 10.95 -1.89 2.92
CA ALA A 31 12.40 -2.07 2.97
C ALA A 31 12.88 -2.85 4.22
N HIS A 32 12.30 -2.56 5.40
CA HIS A 32 12.64 -3.30 6.63
C HIS A 32 12.23 -4.77 6.53
N ILE A 33 11.00 -5.04 6.09
CA ILE A 33 10.48 -6.39 5.95
C ILE A 33 11.26 -7.15 4.88
N SER A 34 11.54 -6.55 3.72
CA SER A 34 12.36 -7.15 2.66
C SER A 34 13.72 -7.58 3.18
N LYS A 35 14.42 -6.68 3.90
CA LYS A 35 15.74 -7.00 4.46
C LYS A 35 15.68 -8.17 5.46
N GLY A 36 14.60 -8.27 6.24
CA GLY A 36 14.35 -9.42 7.10
C GLY A 36 14.17 -10.70 6.28
N MET A 37 13.32 -10.66 5.25
CA MET A 37 13.04 -11.80 4.38
C MET A 37 14.27 -12.29 3.61
N GLU A 38 15.11 -11.37 3.16
CA GLU A 38 16.39 -11.68 2.48
C GLU A 38 17.34 -12.47 3.38
N SER A 39 17.33 -12.23 4.69
CA SER A 39 18.14 -12.98 5.65
C SER A 39 17.75 -14.46 5.75
N GLU A 40 16.53 -14.81 5.36
CA GLU A 40 16.01 -16.18 5.30
C GLU A 40 15.94 -16.72 3.86
N GLY A 41 16.60 -16.04 2.90
CA GLY A 41 16.71 -16.49 1.52
C GLY A 41 15.48 -16.20 0.65
N VAL A 42 14.56 -15.35 1.10
CA VAL A 42 13.42 -14.89 0.30
C VAL A 42 13.72 -13.47 -0.21
N PRO A 43 14.19 -13.31 -1.47
CA PRO A 43 14.53 -12.01 -2.00
C PRO A 43 13.27 -11.16 -2.27
N PRO A 44 13.43 -9.82 -2.36
CA PRO A 44 12.36 -8.94 -2.79
C PRO A 44 11.90 -9.27 -4.21
N PRO A 45 10.69 -8.82 -4.59
CA PRO A 45 10.19 -9.00 -5.94
C PRO A 45 11.15 -8.41 -6.99
N SER A 46 11.61 -9.25 -7.90
CA SER A 46 12.61 -8.86 -8.93
C SER A 46 12.09 -7.79 -9.89
N TRP A 47 10.77 -7.74 -10.12
CA TRP A 47 10.12 -6.76 -10.96
C TRP A 47 9.98 -5.39 -10.30
N ASP A 48 10.00 -5.32 -8.97
CA ASP A 48 9.83 -4.06 -8.25
C ASP A 48 11.09 -3.19 -8.36
N LYS A 49 12.28 -3.80 -8.44
CA LYS A 49 13.58 -3.11 -8.57
C LYS A 49 13.78 -1.97 -7.56
N GLY A 50 13.09 -2.01 -6.42
CA GLY A 50 13.12 -0.93 -5.41
C GLY A 50 12.32 0.33 -5.78
N LEU A 51 11.41 0.26 -6.75
CA LEU A 51 10.51 1.36 -7.13
C LEU A 51 9.33 1.51 -6.16
N GLY A 52 9.02 0.46 -5.39
CA GLY A 52 7.96 0.46 -4.39
C GLY A 52 6.57 0.15 -4.92
N ALA A 53 6.47 -0.31 -6.16
CA ALA A 53 5.24 -0.84 -6.73
C ALA A 53 4.77 -2.13 -6.03
N SER A 54 5.67 -2.83 -5.32
CA SER A 54 5.34 -3.99 -4.47
C SER A 54 4.71 -3.63 -3.12
N ALA A 55 4.69 -2.35 -2.72
CA ALA A 55 4.17 -1.90 -1.44
C ALA A 55 2.75 -2.40 -1.09
N PRO A 56 1.77 -2.42 -2.02
CA PRO A 56 0.45 -3.00 -1.75
C PRO A 56 0.52 -4.47 -1.32
N CYS A 57 1.41 -5.27 -1.92
CA CYS A 57 1.55 -6.69 -1.57
C CYS A 57 2.01 -6.88 -0.12
N TYR A 58 2.98 -6.07 0.33
CA TYR A 58 3.43 -6.07 1.72
C TYR A 58 2.31 -5.63 2.67
N ALA A 59 1.61 -4.53 2.36
CA ALA A 59 0.51 -4.02 3.18
C ALA A 59 -0.60 -5.06 3.33
N MET A 60 -0.96 -5.74 2.24
CA MET A 60 -1.98 -6.79 2.26
C MET A 60 -1.51 -8.04 2.99
N ALA A 61 -0.26 -8.48 2.83
CA ALA A 61 0.27 -9.66 3.50
C ALA A 61 0.42 -9.49 5.02
N ILE A 62 0.55 -8.25 5.52
CA ILE A 62 0.51 -7.95 6.95
C ILE A 62 -0.84 -8.38 7.54
N PHE A 63 -1.96 -7.95 6.95
CA PHE A 63 -3.30 -8.16 7.52
C PHE A 63 -3.98 -9.44 7.04
N PHE A 64 -3.83 -9.78 5.76
CA PHE A 64 -4.62 -10.82 5.13
C PHE A 64 -3.81 -12.08 4.88
N LYS A 65 -4.19 -13.20 5.52
CA LYS A 65 -3.54 -14.50 5.34
C LYS A 65 -3.52 -14.96 3.86
N ARG A 66 -4.53 -14.58 3.08
CA ARG A 66 -4.63 -14.89 1.63
C ARG A 66 -3.44 -14.36 0.83
N TRP A 67 -2.87 -13.23 1.24
CA TRP A 67 -1.76 -12.56 0.55
C TRP A 67 -0.37 -13.05 1.00
N ARG A 68 -0.33 -14.02 1.91
CA ARG A 68 0.91 -14.63 2.41
C ARG A 68 1.33 -15.87 1.63
N GLY A 69 0.51 -16.32 0.67
CA GLY A 69 0.88 -17.43 -0.20
C GLY A 69 2.01 -17.02 -1.16
N PRO A 70 2.90 -17.94 -1.53
CA PRO A 70 3.90 -17.65 -2.54
C PRO A 70 3.18 -17.54 -3.88
N THR A 71 3.41 -16.44 -4.57
CA THR A 71 2.97 -16.22 -5.94
C THR A 71 4.20 -16.02 -6.80
N PHE A 72 4.07 -16.18 -8.12
CA PHE A 72 5.17 -15.88 -9.04
C PHE A 72 5.70 -14.43 -8.88
N MET A 73 4.84 -13.51 -8.43
CA MET A 73 5.19 -12.09 -8.28
C MET A 73 5.69 -11.70 -6.88
N PHE A 74 5.32 -12.44 -5.83
CA PHE A 74 5.54 -12.05 -4.44
C PHE A 74 5.41 -13.24 -3.49
N ASP A 75 6.38 -13.44 -2.59
CA ASP A 75 6.29 -14.39 -1.48
C ASP A 75 6.03 -13.66 -0.16
N GLY A 76 4.78 -13.67 0.28
CA GLY A 76 4.36 -12.98 1.51
C GLY A 76 4.50 -13.80 2.80
N ARG A 77 5.08 -15.01 2.77
CA ARG A 77 5.06 -15.94 3.91
C ARG A 77 5.71 -15.39 5.17
N LEU A 78 6.83 -14.69 4.97
CA LEU A 78 7.67 -14.16 6.05
C LEU A 78 7.31 -12.72 6.45
N VAL A 79 6.43 -12.05 5.69
CA VAL A 79 5.96 -10.69 5.99
C VAL A 79 5.45 -10.53 7.43
N PRO A 80 4.53 -11.37 7.95
CA PRO A 80 4.03 -11.19 9.32
C PRO A 80 5.10 -11.44 10.40
N LYS A 81 6.18 -12.16 10.09
CA LYS A 81 7.28 -12.44 11.02
C LYS A 81 8.13 -11.19 11.27
N TYR A 82 8.37 -10.41 10.22
CA TYR A 82 9.20 -9.20 10.27
C TYR A 82 8.39 -7.89 10.40
N ALA A 83 7.07 -7.94 10.27
CA ALA A 83 6.22 -6.78 10.43
C ALA A 83 6.13 -6.34 11.90
N ARG A 84 6.69 -5.16 12.21
CA ARG A 84 6.60 -4.52 13.53
C ARG A 84 5.23 -3.88 13.73
N THR A 85 4.94 -3.47 14.96
CA THR A 85 3.70 -2.72 15.28
C THR A 85 3.60 -1.42 14.47
N VAL A 86 4.72 -0.71 14.30
CA VAL A 86 4.79 0.51 13.46
C VAL A 86 4.44 0.20 12.01
N ASP A 87 4.91 -0.93 11.47
CA ASP A 87 4.65 -1.32 10.09
C ASP A 87 3.17 -1.64 9.87
N LYS A 88 2.49 -2.19 10.88
CA LYS A 88 1.02 -2.38 10.86
C LYS A 88 0.28 -1.05 10.84
N VAL A 89 0.70 -0.07 11.63
CA VAL A 89 0.08 1.27 11.63
C VAL A 89 0.28 1.95 10.29
N LEU A 90 1.51 1.96 9.76
CA LEU A 90 1.81 2.55 8.46
C LEU A 90 1.06 1.84 7.33
N ALA A 91 0.96 0.50 7.35
CA ALA A 91 0.17 -0.26 6.38
C ALA A 91 -1.32 0.11 6.45
N CYS A 92 -1.87 0.31 7.66
CA CYS A 92 -3.27 0.68 7.85
C CYS A 92 -3.55 2.07 7.24
N ILE A 93 -2.71 3.07 7.55
CA ILE A 93 -2.87 4.43 7.01
C ILE A 93 -2.67 4.42 5.49
N TYR A 94 -1.70 3.64 4.98
CA TYR A 94 -1.49 3.45 3.55
C TYR A 94 -2.73 2.87 2.85
N LEU A 95 -3.30 1.76 3.35
CA LEU A 95 -4.50 1.15 2.78
C LEU A 95 -5.71 2.09 2.87
N PHE A 96 -5.88 2.79 3.99
CA PHE A 96 -6.92 3.79 4.16
C PHE A 96 -6.80 4.92 3.14
N SER A 97 -5.58 5.45 2.96
CA SER A 97 -5.33 6.53 1.99
C SER A 97 -5.54 6.07 0.55
N THR A 98 -5.14 4.84 0.24
CA THR A 98 -5.33 4.23 -1.09
C THR A 98 -6.82 4.00 -1.38
N LEU A 99 -7.58 3.50 -0.41
CA LEU A 99 -9.02 3.29 -0.54
C LEU A 99 -9.75 4.63 -0.71
N GLY A 100 -9.42 5.62 0.12
CA GLY A 100 -10.03 6.95 0.04
C GLY A 100 -9.77 7.63 -1.32
N LEU A 101 -8.55 7.56 -1.83
CA LEU A 101 -8.21 8.06 -3.16
C LEU A 101 -8.91 7.27 -4.27
N GLY A 102 -8.97 5.94 -4.15
CA GLY A 102 -9.65 5.09 -5.12
C GLY A 102 -11.15 5.40 -5.22
N ILE A 103 -11.81 5.60 -4.08
CA ILE A 103 -13.22 6.03 -4.05
C ILE A 103 -13.37 7.41 -4.69
N ALA A 104 -12.49 8.37 -4.37
CA ALA A 104 -12.53 9.69 -4.96
C ALA A 104 -12.41 9.66 -6.50
N LEU A 105 -11.49 8.83 -7.03
CA LEU A 105 -11.31 8.63 -8.47
C LEU A 105 -12.53 7.98 -9.13
N ILE A 106 -13.12 6.95 -8.50
CA ILE A 106 -14.33 6.29 -9.02
C ILE A 106 -15.49 7.27 -9.06
N LEU A 107 -15.70 8.06 -7.99
CA LEU A 107 -16.76 9.07 -7.95
C LEU A 107 -16.53 10.17 -9.00
N ALA A 108 -15.29 10.65 -9.14
CA ALA A 108 -14.95 11.62 -10.18
C ALA A 108 -15.27 11.08 -11.57
N ALA A 109 -14.85 9.85 -11.89
CA ALA A 109 -15.11 9.24 -13.19
C ALA A 109 -16.59 8.92 -13.44
N TYR A 110 -17.35 8.58 -12.41
CA TYR A 110 -18.78 8.24 -12.53
C TYR A 110 -19.66 9.48 -12.73
N PHE A 111 -19.30 10.60 -12.09
CA PHE A 111 -20.03 11.86 -12.18
C PHE A 111 -19.41 12.85 -13.17
N ASP A 112 -18.37 12.43 -13.91
CA ASP A 112 -17.81 13.22 -15.00
C ASP A 112 -18.87 13.35 -16.10
N PRO A 113 -19.29 14.57 -16.50
CA PRO A 113 -20.32 14.78 -17.52
C PRO A 113 -19.86 14.46 -18.97
N HIS A 114 -18.68 13.85 -19.14
CA HIS A 114 -18.12 13.45 -20.43
C HIS A 114 -18.50 12.03 -20.85
#